data_AF-A0AAJ1AD06-F1
#
_entry.id   AF-A0AAJ1AD06-F1
#
_cell.length_a   1.000
_cell.length_b   1.000
_cell.length_c   1.000
_cell.angle_alpha   90.00
_cell.angle_beta   90.00
_cell.angle_gamma   90.00
#
_symmetry.space_group_name_H-M   'P 1'
#
loop_
_entity.id
_entity.type
_entity.pdbx_description
1 polymer ?
#
loop_
_entity_poly.entity_id
_entity_poly.type
_entity_poly.pdbx_seq_one_letter_code
_entity_poly.pdbx_strand_id
1 'polypeptide(L)'
;MQLLPLAVAILLSASGVSAQESDSLGTPLGHKEETPPAEQSSMGELLSKGYQIKAAIPNGSKFVVFMQKDQSAYACEMQSLTASRCGTLN
;
A
#
# COMPACT_ATOMS: atom_id res chain seq x y z
N MET A 1 28.92 -33.26 33.70
CA MET A 1 30.13 -32.54 33.27
C MET A 1 30.45 -32.95 31.86
N GLN A 2 30.25 -32.05 30.89
CA GLN A 2 31.09 -31.95 29.70
C GLN A 2 30.79 -30.59 29.07
N LEU A 3 31.84 -29.80 29.01
CA LEU A 3 31.90 -28.35 28.86
C LEU A 3 32.75 -28.09 27.61
N LEU A 4 32.43 -27.00 26.91
CA LEU A 4 33.16 -26.32 25.83
C LEU A 4 32.85 -26.72 24.36
N PRO A 5 33.03 -25.78 23.38
CA PRO A 5 33.19 -24.33 23.49
C PRO A 5 32.29 -23.48 22.57
N LEU A 6 32.15 -22.24 23.04
CA LEU A 6 31.83 -20.99 22.38
C LEU A 6 32.36 -20.89 20.92
N ALA A 7 31.48 -20.54 19.98
CA ALA A 7 31.86 -19.86 18.74
C ALA A 7 30.80 -18.79 18.43
N VAL A 8 31.02 -17.61 18.99
CA VAL A 8 30.34 -16.37 18.63
C VAL A 8 30.88 -15.94 17.26
N ALA A 9 30.02 -15.96 16.24
CA ALA A 9 30.30 -15.33 14.96
C ALA A 9 29.26 -14.21 14.74
N ILE A 10 29.63 -13.01 15.17
CA ILE A 10 28.91 -11.77 14.85
C ILE A 10 29.28 -11.42 13.42
N LEU A 11 28.37 -11.58 12.47
CA LEU A 11 28.49 -11.02 11.13
C LEU A 11 27.69 -9.71 11.07
N LEU A 12 28.37 -8.61 11.40
CA LEU A 12 27.97 -7.26 11.02
C LEU A 12 28.38 -7.04 9.55
N SER A 13 27.48 -7.29 8.62
CA SER A 13 27.60 -6.80 7.24
C SER A 13 26.64 -5.64 7.06
N ALA A 14 27.13 -4.42 7.31
CA ALA A 14 26.50 -3.20 6.81
C ALA A 14 26.74 -3.15 5.30
N SER A 15 25.67 -3.23 4.52
CA SER A 15 25.67 -2.89 3.10
C SER A 15 24.64 -1.79 2.92
N GLY A 16 25.09 -0.54 2.98
CA GLY A 16 24.30 0.58 2.50
C GLY A 16 24.12 0.44 1.00
N VAL A 17 22.87 0.42 0.54
CA VAL A 17 22.54 0.63 -0.87
C VAL A 17 22.22 2.11 -1.01
N SER A 18 23.16 2.84 -1.60
CA SER A 18 22.86 4.11 -2.26
C SER A 18 22.38 3.78 -3.66
N ALA A 19 21.09 3.96 -3.94
CA ALA A 19 20.56 3.95 -5.30
C ALA A 19 20.74 5.35 -5.89
N GLN A 20 21.80 5.54 -6.68
CA GLN A 20 22.03 6.76 -7.45
C GLN A 20 21.59 6.55 -8.90
N GLU A 21 20.77 7.50 -9.36
CA GLU A 21 20.46 7.91 -10.74
C GLU A 21 19.86 6.92 -11.74
N SER A 22 18.66 7.29 -12.19
CA SER A 22 18.38 7.40 -13.62
C SER A 22 17.43 8.57 -13.82
N ASP A 23 17.99 9.71 -14.20
CA ASP A 23 17.26 10.78 -14.88
C ASP A 23 16.83 10.21 -16.25
N SER A 24 15.72 9.47 -16.25
CA SER A 24 15.08 8.99 -17.46
C SER A 24 14.13 10.08 -17.94
N LEU A 25 14.69 11.00 -18.72
CA LEU A 25 13.98 11.85 -19.67
C LEU A 25 13.14 10.97 -20.61
N GLY A 26 11.95 10.59 -20.17
CA GLY A 26 10.96 9.82 -20.90
C GLY A 26 9.66 10.60 -21.00
N THR A 27 9.36 11.06 -22.21
CA THR A 27 8.14 11.76 -22.61
C THR A 27 6.88 11.16 -21.95
N PRO A 28 6.03 11.94 -21.25
CA PRO A 28 4.71 11.46 -20.85
C PRO A 28 3.83 11.35 -22.11
N LEU A 29 3.85 10.18 -22.74
CA LEU A 29 2.89 9.82 -23.77
C LEU A 29 1.51 9.65 -23.12
N GLY A 30 0.72 10.71 -23.21
CA GLY A 30 -0.74 10.66 -23.22
C GLY A 30 -1.38 9.66 -22.25
N HIS A 31 -1.23 9.90 -20.94
CA HIS A 31 -2.31 9.48 -20.06
C HIS A 31 -3.50 10.35 -20.44
N LYS A 32 -4.47 9.74 -21.13
CA LYS A 32 -5.83 10.22 -21.07
C LYS A 32 -6.16 10.23 -19.59
N GLU A 33 -6.06 11.39 -18.97
CA GLU A 33 -6.61 11.66 -17.66
C GLU A 33 -8.11 11.52 -17.82
N GLU A 34 -8.58 10.26 -17.77
CA GLU A 34 -9.96 9.98 -17.46
C GLU A 34 -10.14 10.52 -16.06
N THR A 35 -10.62 11.77 -16.00
CA THR A 35 -11.04 12.45 -14.79
C THR A 35 -11.83 11.42 -13.97
N PRO A 36 -11.27 10.94 -12.85
CA PRO A 36 -11.92 9.91 -12.10
C PRO A 36 -13.28 10.45 -11.66
N PRO A 37 -14.39 9.71 -11.88
CA PRO A 37 -15.69 10.18 -11.45
C PRO A 37 -15.62 10.40 -9.93
N ALA A 38 -15.98 11.62 -9.52
CA ALA A 38 -16.19 12.10 -8.15
C ALA A 38 -15.32 11.45 -7.05
N GLU A 39 -14.33 12.19 -6.53
CA GLU A 39 -13.73 11.96 -5.20
C GLU A 39 -13.19 10.53 -4.98
N GLN A 40 -12.33 10.04 -5.89
CA GLN A 40 -11.59 8.79 -5.66
C GLN A 40 -10.54 9.00 -4.56
N SER A 41 -10.97 8.86 -3.30
CA SER A 41 -10.06 8.88 -2.16
C SER A 41 -9.25 7.57 -2.10
N SER A 42 -8.02 7.66 -1.62
CA SER A 42 -7.21 6.46 -1.37
C SER A 42 -7.55 5.85 0.00
N MET A 43 -7.28 4.56 0.17
CA MET A 43 -7.49 3.88 1.47
C MET A 43 -6.69 4.57 2.59
N GLY A 44 -5.46 5.02 2.30
CA GLY A 44 -4.63 5.75 3.27
C GLY A 44 -5.24 7.09 3.68
N GLU A 45 -5.86 7.80 2.75
CA GLU A 45 -6.53 9.07 3.04
C GLU A 45 -7.83 8.88 3.84
N LEU A 46 -8.57 7.80 3.59
CA LEU A 46 -9.73 7.45 4.41
C LEU A 46 -9.31 7.09 5.85
N LEU A 47 -8.22 6.35 6.02
CA LEU A 47 -7.66 6.05 7.35
C LEU A 47 -7.27 7.34 8.09
N SER A 48 -6.60 8.29 7.42
CA SER A 48 -6.21 9.57 8.04
C SER A 48 -7.42 10.45 8.41
N LYS A 49 -8.52 10.34 7.66
CA LYS A 49 -9.81 10.98 7.97
C LYS A 49 -10.60 10.27 9.08
N GLY A 50 -10.10 9.14 9.60
CA GLY A 50 -10.70 8.38 10.70
C GLY A 50 -11.69 7.31 10.28
N TYR A 51 -11.72 6.92 9.01
CA TYR A 51 -12.45 5.72 8.58
C TYR A 51 -11.74 4.48 9.09
N GLN A 52 -12.52 3.50 9.53
CA GLN A 52 -12.03 2.24 10.05
C GLN A 52 -12.26 1.14 9.03
N ILE A 53 -11.30 0.22 8.88
CA ILE A 53 -11.48 -1.01 8.12
C ILE A 53 -12.46 -1.90 8.90
N LYS A 54 -13.60 -2.21 8.30
CA LYS A 54 -14.62 -3.10 8.87
C LYS A 54 -14.48 -4.53 8.36
N ALA A 55 -14.06 -4.69 7.11
CA ALA A 55 -13.81 -6.00 6.52
C ALA A 55 -12.79 -5.90 5.38
N ALA A 56 -12.11 -7.00 5.09
CA ALA A 56 -11.31 -7.18 3.88
C ALA A 56 -11.66 -8.56 3.31
N ILE A 57 -12.24 -8.56 2.12
CA ILE A 57 -12.77 -9.77 1.48
C ILE A 57 -11.94 -10.06 0.23
N PRO A 58 -11.41 -11.27 0.05
CA PRO A 58 -10.78 -11.67 -1.19
C PRO A 58 -11.82 -11.73 -2.32
N ASN A 59 -11.50 -11.13 -3.47
CA ASN A 59 -12.29 -11.14 -4.70
C ASN A 59 -11.39 -11.56 -5.87
N GLY A 60 -11.37 -12.86 -6.15
CA GLY A 60 -10.46 -13.44 -7.14
C GLY A 60 -9.00 -13.22 -6.75
N SER A 61 -8.23 -12.50 -7.58
CA SER A 61 -6.84 -12.12 -7.31
C SER A 61 -6.68 -10.78 -6.59
N LYS A 62 -7.79 -10.14 -6.23
CA LYS A 62 -7.84 -8.81 -5.59
C LYS A 62 -8.41 -8.92 -4.18
N PHE A 63 -8.22 -7.85 -3.40
CA PHE A 63 -8.89 -7.65 -2.12
C PHE A 63 -9.76 -6.42 -2.20
N VAL A 64 -10.99 -6.55 -1.71
CA VAL A 64 -11.91 -5.43 -1.50
C VAL A 64 -11.99 -5.17 0.01
N VAL A 65 -11.63 -3.95 0.40
CA VAL A 65 -11.59 -3.50 1.79
C VAL A 65 -12.76 -2.56 2.04
N PHE A 66 -13.62 -2.92 2.97
CA PHE A 66 -14.76 -2.12 3.38
C PHE A 66 -14.37 -1.22 4.54
N MET A 67 -14.56 0.08 4.36
CA MET A 67 -14.24 1.10 5.34
C MET A 67 -15.50 1.84 5.76
N GLN A 68 -15.59 2.24 7.02
CA GLN A 68 -16.75 2.97 7.54
C GLN A 68 -16.34 4.01 8.58
N LYS A 69 -17.02 5.16 8.54
CA LYS A 69 -17.02 6.19 9.57
C LYS A 69 -18.45 6.70 9.73
N ASP A 70 -18.99 6.60 10.93
CA ASP A 70 -20.38 6.97 11.22
C ASP A 70 -21.37 6.27 10.25
N GLN A 71 -22.08 7.04 9.44
CA GLN A 71 -23.02 6.54 8.42
C GLN A 71 -22.43 6.48 7.00
N SER A 72 -21.15 6.88 6.83
CA SER A 72 -20.47 6.86 5.53
C SER A 72 -19.65 5.58 5.37
N ALA A 73 -19.81 4.91 4.23
CA ALA A 73 -19.09 3.69 3.90
C ALA A 73 -18.35 3.82 2.56
N TYR A 74 -17.22 3.13 2.45
CA TYR A 74 -16.39 3.06 1.25
C TYR A 74 -15.98 1.61 0.99
N ALA A 75 -15.86 1.23 -0.27
CA ALA A 75 -15.19 0.02 -0.72
C ALA A 75 -13.91 0.41 -1.46
N CYS A 76 -12.77 -0.10 -0.99
CA CYS A 76 -11.47 0.11 -1.58
C CYS A 76 -10.95 -1.16 -2.26
N GLU A 77 -10.65 -1.10 -3.54
CA GLU A 77 -9.91 -2.15 -4.24
C GLU A 77 -8.41 -1.81 -4.27
N MET A 78 -7.57 -2.78 -3.94
CA MET A 78 -6.12 -2.65 -4.10
C MET A 78 -5.72 -2.84 -5.58
N GLN A 79 -5.28 -1.75 -6.22
CA GLN A 79 -4.71 -1.83 -7.58
C GLN A 79 -3.31 -2.45 -7.54
N SER A 80 -2.49 -2.05 -6.56
CA SER A 80 -1.16 -2.57 -6.27
C SER A 80 -0.98 -2.70 -4.75
N LEU A 81 0.24 -2.99 -4.26
CA LEU A 81 0.53 -3.01 -2.82
C LEU A 81 0.43 -1.62 -2.15
N THR A 82 0.61 -0.55 -2.93
CA THR A 82 0.68 0.83 -2.43
C THR A 82 -0.42 1.73 -2.99
N ALA A 83 -1.11 1.31 -4.04
CA ALA A 83 -2.19 2.06 -4.67
C ALA A 83 -3.54 1.35 -4.46
N SER A 84 -4.54 2.13 -4.05
CA SER A 84 -5.94 1.69 -3.89
C SER A 84 -6.87 2.68 -4.57
N ARG A 85 -8.03 2.20 -5.03
CA ARG A 85 -9.15 3.06 -5.44
C ARG A 85 -10.33 2.77 -4.53
N CYS A 86 -10.85 3.81 -3.90
CA CYS A 86 -12.04 3.69 -3.08
C CYS A 86 -13.24 4.37 -3.74
N GLY A 87 -14.38 3.69 -3.70
CA GLY A 87 -15.69 4.24 -4.06
C GLY A 87 -16.59 4.31 -2.84
N THR A 88 -17.47 5.31 -2.78
CA THR A 88 -18.49 5.42 -1.74
C THR A 88 -19.55 4.33 -1.91
N LEU A 89 -19.96 3.74 -0.79
CA LEU A 89 -21.13 2.88 -0.71
C LEU A 89 -22.27 3.71 -0.12
N ASN A 90 -23.05 4.35 -1.00
CA ASN A 90 -24.29 5.06 -0.64
C ASN A 90 -25.47 4.09 -0.69
#